data_AF-A0A7Z9PQ26-F1
#
_entry.id   AF-A0A7Z9PQ26-F1
#
_cell.length_a   1.000
_cell.length_b   1.000
_cell.length_c   1.000
_cell.angle_alpha   90.00
_cell.angle_beta   90.00
_cell.angle_gamma   90.00
#
_symmetry.space_group_name_H-M   'P 1'
#
loop_
_entity.id
_entity.type
_entity.pdbx_description
1 polymer ?
#
loop_
_entity_poly.entity_id
_entity_poly.type
_entity_poly.pdbx_seq_one_letter_code
_entity_poly.pdbx_strand_id
1 'polypeptide(L)'
;MFGPVFEGFTFVASLTTHAVVDALVARLEVLDFDSKAADHYGQIRAELEKQGTPIGPYDLMIAAHARAKGLILVTNNVREFERVAGLSAQRPLQRRG
;
A
#
# COMPACT_ATOMS: atom_id res chain seq x y z
N MET A 1 39.29 0.11 -26.67
CA MET A 1 39.28 -1.30 -26.22
C MET A 1 38.79 -1.27 -24.77
N PHE A 2 37.48 -1.49 -24.57
CA PHE A 2 36.81 -1.38 -23.28
C PHE A 2 37.07 -2.64 -22.44
N GLY A 3 37.57 -2.48 -21.22
CA GLY A 3 37.66 -3.56 -20.24
C GLY A 3 36.44 -3.53 -19.31
N PRO A 4 35.76 -4.65 -19.04
CA PRO A 4 34.72 -4.69 -18.02
C PRO A 4 35.35 -4.83 -16.63
N VAL A 5 35.02 -3.87 -15.77
CA VAL A 5 35.26 -3.86 -14.33
C VAL A 5 34.05 -4.52 -13.67
N PHE A 6 34.18 -5.71 -13.09
CA PHE A 6 33.23 -6.23 -12.10
C PHE A 6 33.89 -7.31 -11.23
N GLU A 7 34.44 -6.92 -10.08
CA GLU A 7 34.58 -7.82 -8.93
C GLU A 7 34.01 -7.14 -7.69
N GLY A 8 33.03 -7.80 -7.09
CA GLY A 8 32.28 -7.31 -5.94
C GLY A 8 30.97 -8.07 -5.77
N PHE A 9 30.99 -9.40 -5.87
CA PHE A 9 29.83 -10.23 -5.55
C PHE A 9 29.72 -10.35 -4.02
N THR A 10 28.76 -9.66 -3.41
CA THR A 10 28.24 -10.07 -2.11
C THR A 10 26.97 -10.88 -2.37
N PHE A 11 27.11 -12.20 -2.38
CA PHE A 11 25.98 -13.12 -2.49
C PHE A 11 25.38 -13.32 -1.10
N VAL A 12 24.23 -12.68 -0.84
CA VAL A 12 23.35 -13.03 0.29
C VAL A 12 22.25 -13.91 -0.28
N ALA A 13 22.40 -15.23 -0.15
CA ALA A 13 21.32 -16.16 -0.47
C ALA A 13 20.42 -16.36 0.75
N SER A 14 19.20 -15.84 0.69
CA SER A 14 18.04 -16.33 1.43
C SER A 14 16.72 -16.02 0.67
N LEU A 15 16.16 -17.05 0.02
CA LEU A 15 14.75 -17.49 0.10
C LEU A 15 13.62 -16.42 -0.07
N THR A 16 12.97 -16.37 -1.26
CA THR A 16 11.77 -15.56 -1.65
C THR A 16 11.80 -14.03 -1.39
N THR A 17 12.47 -13.26 -2.24
CA THR A 17 12.83 -11.86 -1.90
C THR A 17 13.10 -11.03 -3.16
N HIS A 18 12.56 -9.80 -3.24
CA HIS A 18 12.61 -8.82 -4.34
C HIS A 18 12.14 -9.22 -5.75
N ALA A 19 12.70 -10.23 -6.41
CA ALA A 19 12.39 -10.50 -7.83
C ALA A 19 10.90 -10.82 -8.09
N VAL A 20 10.24 -11.50 -7.15
CA VAL A 20 8.80 -11.77 -7.21
C VAL A 20 7.98 -10.48 -7.03
N VAL A 21 8.44 -9.58 -6.16
CA VAL A 21 7.83 -8.26 -5.96
C VAL A 21 7.97 -7.42 -7.21
N ASP A 22 9.16 -7.36 -7.81
CA ASP A 22 9.42 -6.60 -9.04
C ASP A 22 8.55 -7.12 -10.21
N ALA A 23 8.42 -8.44 -10.34
CA ALA A 23 7.56 -9.06 -11.35
C ALA A 23 6.07 -8.78 -11.13
N LEU A 24 5.63 -8.62 -9.87
CA LEU A 24 4.26 -8.23 -9.54
C LEU A 24 4.05 -6.74 -9.86
N VAL A 25 4.95 -5.88 -9.40
CA VAL A 25 4.91 -4.43 -9.61
C VAL A 25 4.89 -4.10 -11.10
N ALA A 26 5.64 -4.84 -11.94
CA ALA A 26 5.65 -4.66 -13.39
C ALA A 26 4.28 -4.87 -14.07
N ARG A 27 3.30 -5.45 -13.38
CA ARG A 27 1.94 -5.71 -13.89
C ARG A 27 0.88 -4.80 -13.26
N LEU A 28 1.29 -3.91 -12.35
CA LEU A 28 0.39 -3.03 -11.61
C LEU A 28 0.73 -1.57 -11.92
N GLU A 29 -0.28 -0.72 -11.86
CA GLU A 29 -0.05 0.72 -11.83
C GLU A 29 0.38 1.12 -10.40
N VAL A 30 1.55 1.74 -10.29
CA VAL A 30 2.05 2.30 -9.02
C VAL A 30 1.72 3.78 -9.00
N LEU A 31 0.91 4.19 -8.03
CA LEU A 31 0.48 5.57 -7.87
C LEU A 31 1.33 6.26 -6.80
N ASP A 32 1.78 7.48 -7.10
CA ASP A 32 2.54 8.30 -6.17
C ASP A 32 1.66 8.82 -5.04
N PHE A 33 2.19 8.80 -3.81
CA PHE A 33 1.57 9.47 -2.68
C PHE A 33 1.77 10.99 -2.80
N ASP A 34 0.75 11.68 -3.33
CA ASP A 34 0.77 13.11 -3.61
C ASP A 34 0.24 13.96 -2.43
N SER A 35 0.25 15.29 -2.59
CA SER A 35 -0.24 16.23 -1.59
C SER A 35 -1.73 16.01 -1.27
N LYS A 36 -2.55 15.64 -2.27
CA LYS A 36 -3.97 15.33 -2.04
C LYS A 36 -4.11 14.13 -1.11
N ALA A 37 -3.32 13.08 -1.30
CA ALA A 37 -3.29 11.94 -0.38
C ALA A 37 -2.85 12.36 1.04
N ALA A 38 -1.88 13.28 1.16
CA ALA A 38 -1.45 13.83 2.45
C ALA A 38 -2.57 14.63 3.16
N ASP A 39 -3.36 15.41 2.42
CA ASP A 39 -4.51 16.14 2.97
C ASP A 39 -5.56 15.18 3.53
N HIS A 40 -5.90 14.13 2.76
CA HIS A 40 -6.80 13.08 3.22
C HIS A 40 -6.25 12.34 4.44
N TYR A 41 -4.93 12.12 4.53
CA TYR A 41 -4.29 11.50 5.69
C TYR A 41 -4.54 12.31 6.96
N GLY A 42 -4.32 13.63 6.92
CA GLY A 42 -4.54 14.52 8.05
C GLY A 42 -6.01 14.52 8.51
N GLN A 43 -6.94 14.57 7.54
CA GLN A 43 -8.39 14.53 7.83
C GLN A 43 -8.78 13.22 8.51
N ILE A 44 -8.42 12.07 7.93
CA ILE A 44 -8.77 10.75 8.48
C ILE A 44 -8.14 10.58 9.87
N ARG A 45 -6.89 11.00 10.04
CA ARG A 45 -6.20 10.90 11.34
C ARG A 45 -6.95 11.66 12.43
N ALA A 46 -7.28 12.92 12.17
CA ALA A 46 -7.99 13.77 13.11
C ALA A 46 -9.39 13.20 13.44
N GLU A 47 -10.09 12.67 12.44
CA GLU A 47 -11.40 12.03 12.62
C GLU A 47 -11.31 10.79 13.52
N LEU A 48 -10.36 9.89 13.26
CA LEU A 48 -10.19 8.65 14.02
C LEU A 48 -9.65 8.88 15.43
N GLU A 49 -8.71 9.81 15.61
CA GLU A 49 -8.19 10.20 16.92
C GLU A 49 -9.31 10.79 17.79
N LYS A 50 -10.17 11.65 17.21
CA LYS A 50 -11.34 12.20 17.90
C LYS A 50 -12.34 11.12 18.30
N GLN A 51 -12.46 10.04 17.53
CA GLN A 51 -13.33 8.90 17.83
C GLN A 51 -12.71 7.89 18.80
N GLY A 52 -11.42 8.02 19.13
CA GLY A 52 -10.70 7.05 19.97
C GLY A 52 -10.45 5.71 19.27
N THR A 53 -10.47 5.67 17.93
CA THR A 53 -10.35 4.45 17.13
C THR A 53 -9.21 4.54 16.09
N PRO A 54 -7.97 4.87 16.52
CA PRO A 54 -6.85 4.99 15.59
C PRO A 54 -6.61 3.68 14.84
N ILE A 55 -6.15 3.81 13.60
CA ILE A 55 -5.64 2.71 12.78
C ILE A 55 -4.12 2.85 12.61
N GLY A 56 -3.45 1.77 12.22
CA GLY A 56 -2.00 1.79 12.02
C GLY A 56 -1.54 2.88 11.04
N PRO A 57 -0.32 3.46 11.22
CA PRO A 57 0.12 4.59 10.40
C PRO A 57 0.23 4.26 8.90
N TYR A 58 0.68 3.06 8.55
CA TYR A 58 0.74 2.61 7.15
C TYR A 58 -0.65 2.34 6.57
N ASP A 59 -1.55 1.74 7.35
CA ASP A 59 -2.95 1.53 6.94
C ASP A 59 -3.65 2.88 6.73
N LEU A 60 -3.36 3.87 7.56
CA LEU A 60 -3.84 5.23 7.40
C LEU A 60 -3.33 5.88 6.10
N MET A 61 -2.05 5.69 5.75
CA MET A 61 -1.52 6.16 4.45
C MET A 61 -2.21 5.47 3.27
N ILE A 62 -2.42 4.15 3.34
CA ILE A 62 -3.12 3.38 2.30
C ILE A 62 -4.58 3.85 2.16
N ALA A 63 -5.28 4.04 3.27
CA ALA A 63 -6.66 4.53 3.32
C ALA A 63 -6.78 5.93 2.72
N ALA A 64 -5.88 6.83 3.11
CA ALA A 64 -5.83 8.20 2.63
C ALA A 64 -5.59 8.25 1.12
N HIS A 65 -4.63 7.46 0.64
CA HIS A 65 -4.30 7.40 -0.77
C HIS A 65 -5.48 6.86 -1.61
N ALA A 66 -6.10 5.75 -1.18
CA ALA A 66 -7.27 5.18 -1.83
C ALA A 66 -8.47 6.16 -1.84
N ARG A 67 -8.75 6.83 -0.71
CA ARG A 67 -9.83 7.84 -0.61
C ARG A 67 -9.57 9.05 -1.50
N ALA A 68 -8.34 9.55 -1.56
CA ALA A 68 -7.97 10.71 -2.38
C ALA A 68 -8.13 10.45 -3.89
N LYS A 69 -7.86 9.21 -4.32
CA LYS A 69 -8.01 8.76 -5.71
C LYS A 69 -9.40 8.19 -6.03
N GLY A 70 -10.28 8.02 -5.04
CA GLY A 70 -11.62 7.45 -5.23
C GLY A 70 -11.61 5.95 -5.57
N LEU A 71 -10.60 5.22 -5.09
CA LEU A 71 -10.41 3.80 -5.38
C LEU A 71 -11.09 2.90 -4.34
N ILE A 72 -11.33 1.64 -4.72
CA ILE A 72 -11.78 0.59 -3.81
C ILE A 72 -10.54 -0.09 -3.21
N LEU A 73 -10.43 -0.07 -1.88
CA LEU A 73 -9.37 -0.76 -1.16
C LEU A 73 -9.69 -2.26 -1.02
N VAL A 74 -8.88 -3.11 -1.63
CA VAL A 74 -8.98 -4.57 -1.47
C VAL A 74 -8.10 -5.00 -0.30
N THR A 75 -8.69 -5.56 0.75
CA THR A 75 -7.97 -5.94 1.98
C THR A 75 -8.60 -7.12 2.71
N ASN A 76 -7.79 -7.86 3.47
CA ASN A 76 -8.29 -8.88 4.40
C ASN A 76 -8.77 -8.27 5.73
N ASN A 77 -8.39 -7.03 6.03
CA ASN A 77 -8.70 -6.33 7.28
C ASN A 77 -9.84 -5.30 7.11
N VAL A 78 -10.91 -5.66 6.39
CA VAL A 78 -12.00 -4.73 6.02
C VAL A 78 -12.57 -3.97 7.23
N ARG A 79 -12.71 -4.64 8.38
CA ARG A 79 -13.26 -4.06 9.61
C ARG A 79 -12.48 -2.86 10.14
N GLU A 80 -11.17 -2.80 9.91
CA GLU A 80 -10.36 -1.68 10.35
C GLU A 80 -10.55 -0.46 9.44
N PHE A 81 -10.65 -0.71 8.13
CA PHE A 81 -10.84 0.32 7.10
C PHE A 81 -12.28 0.84 7.00
N GLU A 82 -13.29 0.07 7.43
CA GLU A 82 -14.69 0.52 7.53
C GLU A 82 -14.88 1.73 8.44
N ARG A 83 -13.91 2.02 9.33
CA ARG A 83 -13.91 3.19 10.21
C ARG A 83 -13.61 4.50 9.46
N VAL A 84 -13.03 4.42 8.26
CA VAL A 84 -12.63 5.57 7.47
C VAL A 84 -13.82 6.05 6.64
N ALA A 85 -14.38 7.20 6.99
CA ALA A 85 -15.51 7.77 6.26
C ALA A 85 -15.14 8.05 4.79
N GLY A 86 -16.01 7.68 3.86
CA GLY A 86 -15.81 7.89 2.42
C GLY A 86 -14.78 6.96 1.76
N LEU A 87 -14.28 5.95 2.46
CA LEU A 87 -13.46 4.88 1.88
C LEU A 87 -14.34 3.67 1.54
N SER A 88 -14.20 3.14 0.32
CA SER A 88 -14.81 1.86 -0.06
C SER A 88 -13.79 0.74 0.14
N ALA A 89 -14.06 -0.21 1.01
CA ALA A 89 -13.19 -1.36 1.26
C ALA A 89 -13.93 -2.68 1.00
N GLN A 90 -13.25 -3.65 0.39
CA GLN A 90 -13.83 -4.97 0.09
C GLN A 90 -12.83 -6.10 0.29
N ARG A 91 -13.34 -7.32 0.46
CA ARG A 91 -12.51 -8.53 0.46
C ARG A 91 -12.13 -8.92 -0.98
N PRO A 92 -10.97 -9.56 -1.18
CA PRO A 92 -10.64 -10.18 -2.46
C PRO A 92 -11.71 -11.20 -2.87
N LEU A 93 -11.93 -11.32 -4.19
CA LEU A 93 -12.77 -12.37 -4.75
C LEU A 93 -12.16 -13.73 -4.42
N GLN A 94 -12.93 -14.59 -3.76
CA GLN A 94 -12.54 -15.98 -3.55
C GLN A 94 -12.94 -16.79 -4.78
N ARG A 95 -12.01 -17.59 -5.33
CA ARG A 95 -12.37 -18.58 -6.36
C ARG A 95 -13.35 -19.57 -5.74
N ARG A 96 -14.59 -19.57 -6.24
CA ARG A 96 -15.50 -20.70 -6.02
C ARG A 96 -14.99 -21.87 -6.87
N GLY A 97 -14.69 -22.98 -6.21
CA GLY A 97 -14.42 -24.26 -6.87
C GLY A 97 -15.66 -24.81 -7.53
#